data_AF-A0A1T2CFY1-F1
#
_entry.id   AF-A0A1T2CFY1-F1
#
_cell.length_a   1.000
_cell.length_b   1.000
_cell.length_c   1.000
_cell.angle_alpha   90.00
_cell.angle_beta   90.00
_cell.angle_gamma   90.00
#
_symmetry.space_group_name_H-M   'P 1'
#
loop_
_entity.id
_entity.type
_entity.pdbx_description
1 polymer ?
#
loop_
_entity_poly.entity_id
_entity_poly.type
_entity_poly.pdbx_seq_one_letter_code
_entity_poly.pdbx_strand_id
1 'polypeptide(L)'
;HGGNVAMYRCDTVTQDGCLNPTITNVTLTGLSTQVENLLLGTGSSNGIIFKFARNTGAASTTEKAFMTSAPASIGGMIRTLSALNEGAARSFASRAAPFIAVEMARALVEDMLNAARSTSGVEDHAYAKLLTEDLERARRQINEEYAALQRRYGSEQELLAHFNQVIQTIRKQRYYTVKSTALGE
;
A
#
# COMPACT_ATOMS: atom_id res chain seq x y z
N HIS A 1 -9.93 -2.76 -8.18
CA HIS A 1 -10.63 -4.00 -7.80
C HIS A 1 -9.86 -5.20 -8.31
N GLY A 2 -10.03 -6.35 -7.67
CA GLY A 2 -9.49 -7.63 -8.12
C GLY A 2 -10.26 -8.23 -9.30
N GLY A 3 -9.81 -9.38 -9.79
CA GLY A 3 -10.46 -10.06 -10.91
C GLY A 3 -9.90 -11.46 -11.15
N ASN A 4 -10.66 -12.29 -11.87
CA ASN A 4 -10.19 -13.57 -12.35
C ASN A 4 -9.34 -13.35 -13.59
N VAL A 5 -8.10 -13.81 -13.55
CA VAL A 5 -7.18 -13.73 -14.68
C VAL A 5 -6.63 -15.12 -14.99
N ALA A 6 -6.47 -15.38 -16.28
CA ALA A 6 -5.73 -16.53 -16.76
C ALA A 6 -4.22 -16.19 -16.68
N MET A 7 -3.49 -16.93 -15.86
CA MET A 7 -2.04 -16.78 -15.70
C MET A 7 -1.33 -18.00 -16.26
N TYR A 8 -0.28 -17.77 -17.06
CA TYR A 8 0.62 -18.84 -17.47
C TYR A 8 1.54 -19.20 -16.29
N ARG A 9 1.53 -20.47 -15.90
CA ARG A 9 2.38 -21.01 -14.86
C ARG A 9 3.35 -21.99 -15.49
N CYS A 10 4.64 -21.80 -15.21
CA CYS A 10 5.65 -22.78 -15.58
C CYS A 10 5.48 -24.02 -14.70
N ASP A 11 5.75 -25.19 -15.28
CA ASP A 11 5.65 -26.46 -14.58
C ASP A 11 6.74 -26.60 -13.52
N THR A 12 7.95 -26.11 -13.84
CA THR A 12 9.09 -25.98 -12.91
C THR A 12 9.87 -24.67 -13.17
N VAL A 13 10.79 -24.32 -12.25
CA VAL A 13 11.71 -23.17 -12.39
C VAL A 13 13.10 -23.58 -12.91
N THR A 14 13.23 -24.80 -13.42
CA THR A 14 14.48 -25.31 -14.03
C THR A 14 14.59 -24.87 -15.49
N GLN A 15 15.74 -25.08 -16.11
CA GLN A 15 16.09 -24.58 -17.46
C GLN A 15 15.01 -24.84 -18.54
N ASP A 16 14.31 -25.99 -18.48
CA ASP A 16 13.25 -26.36 -19.44
C ASP A 16 11.82 -26.23 -18.89
N GLY A 17 11.67 -25.75 -17.65
CA GLY A 17 10.41 -25.77 -16.90
C GLY A 17 9.30 -24.86 -17.40
N CYS A 18 9.65 -23.89 -18.26
CA CYS A 18 8.70 -22.97 -18.88
C CYS A 18 8.38 -23.29 -20.35
N LEU A 19 8.86 -24.42 -20.90
CA LEU A 19 8.62 -24.75 -22.32
C LEU A 19 7.18 -25.25 -22.60
N ASN A 20 6.46 -25.71 -21.58
CA ASN A 20 5.06 -26.14 -21.68
C ASN A 20 4.19 -25.46 -20.61
N PRO A 21 3.96 -24.13 -20.67
CA PRO A 21 3.25 -23.43 -19.61
C PRO A 21 1.77 -23.84 -19.55
N THR A 22 1.27 -24.07 -18.33
CA THR A 22 -0.15 -24.37 -18.09
C THR A 22 -0.92 -23.11 -17.72
N ILE A 23 -2.12 -22.95 -18.27
CA ILE A 23 -2.99 -21.82 -17.93
C ILE A 23 -3.72 -22.14 -16.63
N THR A 24 -3.51 -21.31 -15.61
CA THR A 24 -4.22 -21.40 -14.33
C THR A 24 -5.07 -20.17 -14.13
N ASN A 25 -6.33 -20.35 -13.73
CA ASN A 25 -7.19 -19.24 -13.36
C ASN A 25 -6.91 -18.85 -11.90
N VAL A 26 -6.51 -17.60 -11.68
CA VAL A 26 -6.22 -17.06 -10.35
C VAL A 26 -7.14 -15.88 -10.08
N THR A 27 -7.76 -15.85 -8.91
CA THR A 27 -8.49 -14.70 -8.42
C THR A 27 -7.53 -13.73 -7.75
N LEU A 28 -7.22 -12.63 -8.43
CA LEU A 28 -6.37 -11.60 -7.86
C LEU A 28 -7.21 -10.69 -6.97
N THR A 29 -6.75 -10.46 -5.74
CA THR A 29 -7.30 -9.41 -4.88
C THR A 29 -6.53 -8.12 -5.14
N GLY A 30 -7.26 -7.05 -5.48
CA GLY A 30 -6.64 -5.75 -5.74
C GLY A 30 -5.86 -5.23 -4.53
N LEU A 31 -4.70 -4.63 -4.78
CA LEU A 31 -3.79 -4.21 -3.70
C LEU A 31 -4.42 -3.22 -2.72
N SER A 32 -5.24 -2.27 -3.20
CA SER A 32 -6.01 -1.36 -2.33
C SER A 32 -6.91 -2.12 -1.35
N THR A 33 -7.56 -3.19 -1.79
CA THR A 33 -8.42 -4.02 -0.92
C THR A 33 -7.58 -4.79 0.10
N GLN A 34 -6.38 -5.26 -0.30
CA GLN A 34 -5.47 -5.90 0.65
C GLN A 34 -5.00 -4.91 1.73
N VAL A 35 -4.68 -3.67 1.34
CA VAL A 35 -4.32 -2.60 2.28
C VAL A 35 -5.49 -2.27 3.22
N GLU A 36 -6.71 -2.12 2.71
CA GLU A 36 -7.89 -1.90 3.54
C GLU A 36 -8.11 -3.03 4.54
N ASN A 37 -8.00 -4.28 4.10
CA ASN A 37 -8.16 -5.45 4.97
C ASN A 37 -7.09 -5.50 6.07
N LEU A 38 -5.84 -5.12 5.77
CA LEU A 38 -4.78 -5.03 6.78
C LEU A 38 -5.06 -3.94 7.81
N LEU A 39 -5.53 -2.77 7.36
CA LEU A 39 -5.76 -1.61 8.23
C LEU A 39 -7.03 -1.75 9.08
N LEU A 40 -8.14 -2.12 8.44
CA LEU A 40 -9.49 -2.14 9.01
C LEU A 40 -9.86 -3.51 9.59
N GLY A 41 -9.20 -4.56 9.11
CA GLY A 41 -9.56 -5.94 9.39
C GLY A 41 -10.56 -6.49 8.38
N THR A 42 -10.94 -7.73 8.61
CA THR A 42 -12.01 -8.42 7.90
C THR A 42 -13.10 -8.78 8.90
N GLY A 43 -14.25 -9.29 8.45
CA GLY A 43 -15.28 -9.80 9.36
C GLY A 43 -14.78 -10.91 10.31
N SER A 44 -13.64 -11.54 10.00
CA SER A 44 -13.03 -12.62 10.77
C SER A 44 -11.70 -12.25 11.44
N SER A 45 -11.14 -11.06 11.20
CA SER A 45 -9.86 -10.66 11.80
C SER A 45 -9.79 -9.17 12.13
N ASN A 46 -9.22 -8.84 13.28
CA ASN A 46 -8.98 -7.46 13.67
C ASN A 46 -7.81 -6.87 12.89
N GLY A 47 -8.02 -5.71 12.27
CA GLY A 47 -6.96 -4.97 11.58
C GLY A 47 -6.07 -4.15 12.52
N ILE A 48 -5.04 -3.54 11.93
CA ILE A 48 -4.03 -2.74 12.62
C ILE A 48 -4.66 -1.61 13.46
N ILE A 49 -5.68 -0.92 12.93
CA ILE A 49 -6.33 0.20 13.63
C ILE A 49 -7.01 -0.26 14.92
N PHE A 50 -7.72 -1.39 14.87
CA PHE A 50 -8.37 -1.95 16.06
C PHE A 50 -7.34 -2.27 17.15
N LYS A 51 -6.23 -2.91 16.75
CA LYS A 51 -5.15 -3.31 17.66
C LYS A 51 -4.47 -2.12 18.31
N PHE A 52 -4.18 -1.06 17.54
CA PHE A 52 -3.60 0.16 18.08
C PHE A 52 -4.55 0.96 18.95
N ALA A 53 -5.84 1.06 18.59
CA ALA A 53 -6.81 1.81 19.36
C ALA A 53 -7.04 1.23 20.76
N ARG A 54 -6.95 -0.09 20.90
CA ARG A 54 -7.19 -0.80 22.17
C ARG A 54 -5.91 -1.26 22.87
N ASN A 55 -4.75 -1.09 22.21
CA ASN A 55 -3.48 -1.69 22.63
C ASN A 55 -3.60 -3.19 22.90
N THR A 56 -4.35 -3.90 22.05
CA THR A 56 -4.62 -5.34 22.16
C THR A 56 -4.20 -6.09 20.92
N GLY A 57 -3.80 -7.35 21.10
CA GLY A 57 -3.39 -8.24 20.02
C GLY A 57 -1.98 -7.93 19.50
N ALA A 58 -1.19 -8.97 19.27
CA ALA A 58 0.10 -8.83 18.61
C ALA A 58 -0.13 -8.53 17.12
N ALA A 59 0.64 -7.57 16.58
CA ALA A 59 0.71 -7.38 15.14
C ALA A 59 1.34 -8.62 14.49
N SER A 60 0.70 -9.15 13.46
CA SER A 60 1.22 -10.26 12.66
C SER A 60 2.50 -9.85 11.93
N THR A 61 3.26 -10.83 11.43
CA THR A 61 4.46 -10.56 10.63
C THR A 61 4.14 -9.68 9.42
N THR A 62 3.01 -9.96 8.74
CA THR A 62 2.55 -9.17 7.60
C THR A 62 2.17 -7.74 7.98
N GLU A 63 1.50 -7.55 9.12
CA GLU A 63 1.13 -6.22 9.60
C GLU A 63 2.38 -5.41 9.98
N LYS A 64 3.37 -6.03 10.61
CA LYS A 64 4.66 -5.38 10.92
C LYS A 64 5.43 -5.01 9.64
N ALA A 65 5.48 -5.93 8.67
CA ALA A 65 6.10 -5.66 7.37
C ALA A 65 5.40 -4.50 6.66
N PHE A 66 4.07 -4.50 6.61
CA PHE A 66 3.30 -3.39 6.05
C PHE A 66 3.58 -2.07 6.76
N MET A 67 3.62 -2.05 8.10
CA MET A 67 3.87 -0.82 8.85
C MET A 67 5.29 -0.27 8.69
N THR A 68 6.27 -1.13 8.36
CA THR A 68 7.66 -0.74 8.10
C THR A 68 7.88 -0.31 6.65
N SER A 69 7.10 -0.84 5.70
CA SER A 69 7.16 -0.45 4.29
C SER A 69 6.15 0.63 3.89
N ALA A 70 5.24 1.01 4.78
CA ALA A 70 4.22 2.02 4.50
C ALA A 70 4.86 3.37 4.13
N PRO A 71 4.45 3.99 3.01
CA PRO A 71 5.05 5.22 2.52
C PRO A 71 4.70 6.42 3.41
N ALA A 72 5.43 7.53 3.21
CA ALA A 72 5.02 8.87 3.68
C ALA A 72 4.75 8.99 5.20
N SER A 73 5.38 8.18 6.04
CA SER A 73 5.10 8.13 7.50
C SER A 73 3.64 7.80 7.85
N ILE A 74 2.88 7.20 6.93
CA ILE A 74 1.46 6.87 7.11
C ILE A 74 1.26 5.93 8.29
N GLY A 75 2.19 5.02 8.54
CA GLY A 75 2.16 4.16 9.72
C GLY A 75 2.08 4.96 11.03
N GLY A 76 2.84 6.05 11.14
CA GLY A 76 2.80 6.97 12.28
C GLY A 76 1.47 7.72 12.40
N MET A 77 0.93 8.19 11.27
CA MET A 77 -0.37 8.85 11.21
C MET A 77 -1.50 7.92 11.67
N ILE A 78 -1.53 6.69 11.15
CA ILE A 78 -2.53 5.67 11.49
C ILE A 78 -2.44 5.32 12.98
N ARG A 79 -1.23 5.09 13.50
CA ARG A 79 -1.00 4.84 14.93
C ARG A 79 -1.54 5.99 15.79
N THR A 80 -1.21 7.23 15.42
CA THR A 80 -1.62 8.43 16.16
C THR A 80 -3.14 8.59 16.16
N LEU A 81 -3.77 8.47 14.99
CA LEU A 81 -5.23 8.56 14.89
C LEU A 81 -5.92 7.43 15.65
N SER A 82 -5.40 6.21 15.57
CA SER A 82 -6.01 5.05 16.24
C SER A 82 -6.04 5.24 17.75
N ALA A 83 -4.95 5.78 18.33
CA ALA A 83 -4.87 6.10 19.75
C ALA A 83 -5.78 7.26 20.18
N LEU A 84 -6.10 8.20 19.26
CA LEU A 84 -6.94 9.36 19.56
C LEU A 84 -8.44 9.09 19.34
N ASN A 85 -8.78 8.45 18.23
CA ASN A 85 -10.15 8.13 17.84
C ASN A 85 -10.14 7.04 16.74
N GLU A 86 -10.60 5.83 17.09
CA GLU A 86 -10.65 4.70 16.16
C GLU A 86 -11.49 4.99 14.91
N GLY A 87 -12.64 5.63 15.06
CA GLY A 87 -13.53 5.92 13.92
C GLY A 87 -12.88 6.84 12.90
N ALA A 88 -12.19 7.88 13.37
CA ALA A 88 -11.42 8.78 12.53
C ALA A 88 -10.23 8.06 11.85
N ALA A 89 -9.56 7.15 12.56
CA ALA A 89 -8.50 6.33 11.98
C ALA A 89 -9.02 5.41 10.87
N ARG A 90 -10.20 4.80 11.05
CA ARG A 90 -10.87 3.97 10.03
C ARG A 90 -11.23 4.79 8.79
N SER A 91 -11.82 5.95 8.97
CA SER A 91 -12.17 6.86 7.87
C SER A 91 -10.93 7.32 7.10
N PHE A 92 -9.88 7.74 7.81
CA PHE A 92 -8.60 8.10 7.21
C PHE A 92 -7.99 6.94 6.41
N ALA A 93 -7.96 5.72 6.98
CA ALA A 93 -7.39 4.56 6.32
C ALA A 93 -8.13 4.13 5.06
N SER A 94 -9.46 4.16 5.04
CA SER A 94 -10.22 3.84 3.83
C SER A 94 -9.92 4.83 2.70
N ARG A 95 -9.73 6.12 3.03
CA ARG A 95 -9.33 7.13 2.04
C ARG A 95 -7.86 7.00 1.62
N ALA A 96 -6.98 6.59 2.54
CA ALA A 96 -5.54 6.45 2.30
C ALA A 96 -5.19 5.16 1.54
N ALA A 97 -5.99 4.10 1.66
CA ALA A 97 -5.64 2.77 1.15
C ALA A 97 -5.35 2.72 -0.36
N PRO A 98 -6.11 3.39 -1.25
CA PRO A 98 -5.79 3.43 -2.67
C PRO A 98 -4.44 4.11 -2.95
N PHE A 99 -4.15 5.21 -2.25
CA PHE A 99 -2.87 5.91 -2.37
C PHE A 99 -1.71 5.02 -1.92
N ILE A 100 -1.82 4.43 -0.72
CA ILE A 100 -0.81 3.50 -0.18
C ILE A 100 -0.54 2.36 -1.16
N ALA A 101 -1.60 1.78 -1.73
CA ALA A 101 -1.47 0.69 -2.69
C ALA A 101 -0.72 1.12 -3.96
N VAL A 102 -0.98 2.32 -4.50
CA VAL A 102 -0.28 2.83 -5.68
C VAL A 102 1.20 3.05 -5.38
N GLU A 103 1.53 3.65 -4.24
CA GLU A 103 2.92 3.87 -3.83
C GLU A 103 3.67 2.54 -3.61
N MET A 104 3.03 1.57 -2.94
CA MET A 104 3.63 0.24 -2.73
C MET A 104 3.83 -0.50 -4.06
N ALA A 105 2.87 -0.42 -4.98
CA ALA A 105 2.99 -1.02 -6.31
C ALA A 105 4.15 -0.39 -7.10
N ARG A 106 4.28 0.94 -7.05
CA ARG A 106 5.38 1.65 -7.68
C ARG A 106 6.73 1.20 -7.14
N ALA A 107 6.89 1.18 -5.82
CA ALA A 107 8.13 0.76 -5.17
C ALA A 107 8.51 -0.67 -5.58
N LEU A 108 7.55 -1.60 -5.57
CA LEU A 108 7.78 -2.98 -6.00
C LEU A 108 8.25 -3.06 -7.45
N VAL A 109 7.60 -2.32 -8.36
CA VAL A 109 7.95 -2.33 -9.78
C VAL A 109 9.32 -1.70 -10.01
N GLU A 110 9.63 -0.59 -9.33
CA GLU A 110 10.96 0.03 -9.40
C GLU A 110 12.06 -0.93 -8.91
N ASP A 111 11.82 -1.66 -7.82
CA ASP A 111 12.74 -2.68 -7.29
C ASP A 111 12.95 -3.83 -8.30
N MET A 112 11.88 -4.30 -8.95
CA MET A 112 11.97 -5.32 -9.99
C MET A 112 12.79 -4.85 -11.20
N LEU A 113 12.58 -3.61 -11.66
CA LEU A 113 13.35 -3.03 -12.77
C LEU A 113 14.83 -2.87 -12.40
N ASN A 114 15.11 -2.44 -11.17
CA ASN A 114 16.48 -2.31 -10.67
C ASN A 114 17.17 -3.69 -10.57
N ALA A 115 16.46 -4.71 -10.10
CA ALA A 115 16.97 -6.08 -10.05
C ALA A 115 17.30 -6.62 -11.45
N ALA A 116 16.40 -6.43 -12.43
CA ALA A 116 16.61 -6.83 -13.82
C ALA A 116 17.80 -6.12 -14.48
N ARG A 117 18.03 -4.84 -14.15
CA ARG A 117 19.20 -4.09 -14.61
C ARG A 117 20.49 -4.61 -13.98
N SER A 118 20.46 -4.96 -12.69
CA SER A 118 21.64 -5.48 -11.99
C SER A 118 22.08 -6.85 -12.52
N THR A 119 21.15 -7.70 -12.95
CA THR A 119 21.49 -9.01 -13.53
C THR A 119 21.97 -8.92 -14.97
N SER A 120 21.47 -7.95 -15.75
CA SER A 120 21.85 -7.78 -17.16
C SER A 120 23.20 -7.08 -17.38
N GLY A 121 23.67 -6.27 -16.44
CA GLY A 121 24.99 -5.62 -16.50
C GLY A 121 26.19 -6.57 -16.36
N VAL A 122 25.96 -7.86 -16.12
CA VAL A 122 27.00 -8.89 -15.95
C VAL A 122 27.39 -9.55 -17.28
N GLU A 123 26.57 -9.41 -18.33
CA GLU A 123 26.73 -10.11 -19.62
C GLU A 123 27.10 -9.13 -20.74
N ASP A 124 28.34 -9.21 -21.24
CA ASP A 124 28.95 -8.33 -22.25
C ASP A 124 28.44 -8.68 -23.67
N HIS A 125 27.13 -8.53 -23.91
CA HIS A 125 26.48 -8.97 -25.16
C HIS A 125 25.61 -7.89 -25.82
N ALA A 126 25.46 -7.94 -27.14
CA ALA A 126 24.67 -6.99 -27.94
C ALA A 126 23.19 -6.87 -27.48
N TYR A 127 22.66 -7.92 -26.83
CA TYR A 127 21.32 -7.94 -26.25
C TYR A 127 21.20 -7.14 -24.96
N ALA A 128 22.29 -6.87 -24.24
CA ALA A 128 22.27 -6.08 -23.01
C ALA A 128 21.86 -4.63 -23.27
N LYS A 129 22.26 -4.06 -24.42
CA LYS A 129 21.86 -2.72 -24.85
C LYS A 129 20.36 -2.67 -25.16
N LEU A 130 19.84 -3.64 -25.91
CA LEU A 130 18.42 -3.73 -26.25
C LEU A 130 17.55 -3.91 -24.99
N LEU A 131 17.98 -4.78 -24.08
CA LEU A 131 17.32 -4.99 -22.79
C LEU A 131 17.31 -3.72 -21.94
N THR A 132 18.41 -2.97 -21.91
CA THR A 132 18.47 -1.69 -21.20
C THR A 132 17.49 -0.68 -21.80
N GLU A 133 17.39 -0.59 -23.12
CA GLU A 133 16.45 0.30 -23.81
C GLU A 133 14.99 -0.07 -23.52
N ASP A 134 14.66 -1.36 -23.47
CA ASP A 134 13.33 -1.86 -23.12
C ASP A 134 12.99 -1.61 -21.64
N LEU A 135 13.93 -1.81 -20.72
CA LEU A 135 13.74 -1.48 -19.30
C LEU A 135 13.50 0.03 -19.09
N GLU A 136 14.24 0.89 -19.79
CA GLU A 136 14.03 2.34 -19.74
C GLU A 136 12.67 2.75 -20.34
N ARG A 137 12.20 2.05 -21.39
CA ARG A 137 10.85 2.26 -21.94
C ARG A 137 9.77 1.87 -20.94
N ALA A 138 9.89 0.69 -20.33
CA ALA A 138 8.99 0.23 -19.30
C ALA A 138 8.91 1.23 -18.14
N ARG A 139 10.07 1.73 -17.67
CA ARG A 139 10.14 2.73 -16.61
C ARG A 139 9.38 4.02 -16.94
N ARG A 140 9.50 4.53 -18.18
CA ARG A 140 8.75 5.71 -18.63
C ARG A 140 7.24 5.46 -18.60
N GLN A 141 6.78 4.34 -19.15
CA GLN A 141 5.37 3.99 -19.16
C GLN A 141 4.81 3.88 -17.73
N ILE A 142 5.53 3.21 -16.82
CA ILE A 142 5.13 3.08 -15.42
C ILE A 142 5.02 4.45 -14.74
N ASN A 143 5.94 5.37 -15.00
CA ASN A 143 5.88 6.73 -14.45
C ASN A 143 4.67 7.52 -14.97
N GLU A 144 4.30 7.36 -16.24
CA GLU A 144 3.11 7.97 -16.83
C GLU A 144 1.82 7.42 -16.21
N GLU A 145 1.73 6.10 -16.06
CA GLU A 145 0.61 5.43 -15.41
C GLU A 145 0.50 5.84 -13.93
N TYR A 146 1.62 5.91 -13.23
CA TYR A 146 1.69 6.39 -11.85
C TYR A 146 1.21 7.84 -11.74
N ALA A 147 1.63 8.74 -12.63
CA ALA A 147 1.16 10.13 -12.64
C ALA A 147 -0.36 10.23 -12.91
N ALA A 148 -0.92 9.32 -13.71
CA ALA A 148 -2.37 9.21 -13.87
C ALA A 148 -3.08 8.71 -12.60
N LEU A 149 -2.50 7.71 -11.92
CA LEU A 149 -3.02 7.18 -10.66
C LEU A 149 -2.94 8.20 -9.52
N GLN A 150 -1.85 8.96 -9.40
CA GLN A 150 -1.72 10.04 -8.42
C GLN A 150 -2.77 11.12 -8.62
N ARG A 151 -3.05 11.53 -9.86
CA ARG A 151 -4.14 12.49 -10.14
C ARG A 151 -5.52 11.97 -9.72
N ARG A 152 -5.71 10.66 -9.68
CA ARG A 152 -6.97 10.02 -9.30
C ARG A 152 -7.10 9.78 -7.80
N TYR A 153 -6.04 9.32 -7.15
CA TYR A 153 -6.06 8.88 -5.75
C TYR A 153 -5.46 9.90 -4.78
N GLY A 154 -4.91 10.98 -5.30
CA GLY A 154 -4.27 12.04 -4.55
C GLY A 154 -2.76 11.86 -4.41
N SER A 155 -2.14 12.90 -3.91
CA SER A 155 -0.73 13.01 -3.59
C SER A 155 -0.49 12.85 -2.10
N GLU A 156 0.78 12.64 -1.73
CA GLU A 156 1.22 12.61 -0.33
C GLU A 156 0.83 13.89 0.43
N GLN A 157 0.94 15.06 -0.23
CA GLN A 157 0.61 16.35 0.37
C GLN A 157 -0.87 16.45 0.73
N GLU A 158 -1.76 15.96 -0.14
CA GLU A 158 -3.20 15.92 0.12
C GLU A 158 -3.53 14.96 1.27
N LEU A 159 -2.82 13.84 1.37
CA LEU A 159 -3.00 12.90 2.47
C LEU A 159 -2.57 13.51 3.81
N LEU A 160 -1.44 14.23 3.84
CA LEU A 160 -0.96 14.97 5.00
C LEU A 160 -1.93 16.09 5.40
N ALA A 161 -2.45 16.84 4.43
CA ALA A 161 -3.46 17.86 4.68
C ALA A 161 -4.73 17.25 5.28
N HIS A 162 -5.17 16.10 4.76
CA HIS A 162 -6.31 15.37 5.30
C HIS A 162 -6.06 14.89 6.74
N PHE A 163 -4.90 14.31 7.03
CA PHE A 163 -4.51 13.94 8.39
C PHE A 163 -4.57 15.13 9.36
N ASN A 164 -3.99 16.27 8.98
CA ASN A 164 -3.98 17.48 9.79
C ASN A 164 -5.40 18.00 10.06
N GLN A 165 -6.28 17.99 9.06
CA GLN A 165 -7.69 18.35 9.21
C GLN A 165 -8.41 17.43 10.20
N VAL A 166 -8.19 16.12 10.11
CA VAL A 166 -8.79 15.13 11.02
C VAL A 166 -8.32 15.38 12.46
N ILE A 167 -7.02 15.55 12.69
CA ILE A 167 -6.47 15.81 14.03
C ILE A 167 -7.02 17.11 14.63
N GLN A 168 -7.07 18.19 13.85
CA GLN A 168 -7.62 19.47 14.33
C GLN A 168 -9.09 19.34 14.73
N THR A 169 -9.87 18.57 13.98
CA THR A 169 -11.29 18.34 14.26
C THR A 169 -11.47 17.55 15.55
N ILE A 170 -10.72 16.46 15.73
CA ILE A 170 -10.75 15.64 16.96
C ILE A 170 -10.36 16.48 18.18
N ARG A 171 -9.30 17.29 18.06
CA ARG A 171 -8.83 18.16 19.16
C ARG A 171 -9.89 19.17 19.56
N LYS A 172 -10.51 19.87 18.59
CA LYS A 172 -11.59 20.83 18.86
C LYS A 172 -12.76 20.18 19.59
N GLN A 173 -13.23 19.02 19.14
CA GLN A 173 -14.31 18.29 19.81
C GLN A 173 -13.97 17.98 21.26
N ARG A 174 -12.75 17.51 21.53
CA ARG A 174 -12.29 17.22 22.90
C ARG A 174 -12.28 18.47 23.80
N TYR A 175 -11.84 19.62 23.29
CA TYR A 175 -11.90 20.89 24.03
C TYR A 175 -13.33 21.31 24.37
N TYR A 176 -14.27 21.19 23.43
CA TYR A 176 -15.68 21.50 23.68
C TYR A 176 -16.30 20.57 24.73
N THR A 177 -16.04 19.26 24.66
CA THR A 177 -16.55 18.31 25.66
C THR A 177 -16.00 18.62 27.05
N VAL A 178 -14.68 18.87 27.19
CA VAL A 178 -14.06 19.20 28.49
C VAL A 178 -14.60 20.51 29.07
N LYS A 179 -14.77 21.54 28.23
CA LYS A 179 -15.33 22.83 28.68
C LYS A 179 -16.81 22.72 29.06
N SER A 180 -17.59 21.89 28.36
CA SER A 180 -18.99 21.63 28.70
C SER A 180 -19.14 20.88 30.03
N THR A 181 -18.25 19.93 30.33
CA THR A 181 -18.25 19.24 31.62
C THR A 181 -17.78 20.15 32.76
N ALA A 182 -16.86 21.08 32.50
CA ALA A 182 -16.36 22.03 33.50
C ALA A 182 -17.26 23.24 33.77
N LEU A 183 -18.28 23.47 32.94
CA LEU A 183 -19.30 24.53 33.10
C LEU A 183 -20.66 23.97 33.58
N GLY A 184 -20.73 22.66 33.83
CA GLY A 184 -21.92 21.94 34.29
C GLY A 184 -21.88 21.53 35.76
N GLU A 185 -20.89 22.02 36.52
CA GLU A 185 -20.81 21.97 37.99
C GLU A 185 -20.93 23.39 38.56
#